data_AF-A0A533XP47-F1
#
_entry.id   AF-A0A533XP47-F1
#
_cell.length_a   1.000
_cell.length_b   1.000
_cell.length_c   1.000
_cell.angle_alpha   90.00
_cell.angle_beta   90.00
_cell.angle_gamma   90.00
#
_symmetry.space_group_name_H-M   'P 1'
#
loop_
_entity.id
_entity.type
_entity.pdbx_description
1 polymer ?
#
loop_
_entity_poly.entity_id
_entity_poly.type
_entity_poly.pdbx_seq_one_letter_code
_entity_poly.pdbx_strand_id
1 'polypeptide(L)'
;WAAFRFGSREAATATVLLSGIALWGTLHGNGPFARETPHESLVLLQAFIGITALLTLAFAAVVSERDRTETKREASLQELQNAFEHIKALRGLLPMCASCKKIRDDEGYWDYIENYIQTHSEAKVTHGICPDCMKKLYPQLEKQVR
;
A
#
# COMPACT_ATOMS: atom_id res chain seq x y z
N TRP A 1 -22.03 5.90 -0.93
CA TRP A 1 -20.98 5.63 -1.93
C TRP A 1 -20.44 6.89 -2.61
N ALA A 2 -21.22 7.97 -2.78
CA ALA A 2 -20.76 9.22 -3.38
C ALA A 2 -19.84 10.11 -2.49
N ALA A 3 -19.87 9.93 -1.17
CA ALA A 3 -19.19 10.82 -0.22
C ALA A 3 -17.65 10.68 -0.15
N PHE A 4 -17.05 9.62 -0.71
CA PHE A 4 -15.60 9.41 -0.69
C PHE A 4 -14.88 9.89 -1.96
N ARG A 5 -15.63 10.23 -3.01
CA ARG A 5 -15.04 10.71 -4.28
C ARG A 5 -14.97 12.23 -4.35
N PHE A 6 -15.83 12.90 -3.59
CA PHE A 6 -16.04 14.32 -3.74
C PHE A 6 -15.19 15.10 -2.74
N GLY A 7 -13.99 15.50 -3.17
CA GLY A 7 -13.00 16.19 -2.34
C GLY A 7 -13.43 17.60 -1.93
N SER A 8 -12.49 18.36 -1.35
CA SER A 8 -12.72 19.75 -0.92
C SER A 8 -13.24 20.68 -2.03
N ARG A 9 -12.93 20.35 -3.30
CA ARG A 9 -13.32 21.12 -4.48
C ARG A 9 -14.82 21.09 -4.73
N GLU A 10 -15.48 19.94 -4.58
CA GLU A 10 -16.92 19.85 -4.83
C GLU A 10 -17.75 20.45 -3.70
N ALA A 11 -17.32 20.27 -2.45
CA ALA A 11 -17.94 20.96 -1.31
C ALA A 11 -17.91 22.48 -1.50
N ALA A 12 -16.77 23.04 -1.93
CA ALA A 12 -16.67 24.45 -2.26
C ALA A 12 -17.59 24.87 -3.41
N THR A 13 -17.65 24.10 -4.51
CA THR A 13 -18.55 24.42 -5.63
C THR A 13 -20.03 24.36 -5.24
N ALA A 14 -20.43 23.39 -4.40
CA ALA A 14 -21.79 23.27 -3.93
C ALA A 14 -22.19 24.43 -3.01
N THR A 15 -21.29 24.84 -2.10
CA THR A 15 -21.50 26.02 -1.23
C THR A 15 -21.64 27.30 -2.04
N VAL A 16 -20.83 27.49 -3.09
CA VAL A 16 -20.94 28.65 -4.00
C VAL A 16 -22.26 28.64 -4.76
N LEU A 17 -22.68 27.50 -5.30
CA LEU A 17 -23.93 27.36 -6.03
C LEU A 17 -25.14 27.62 -5.13
N LEU A 18 -25.19 27.02 -3.94
CA LEU A 18 -26.24 27.25 -2.94
C LEU A 18 -26.33 28.72 -2.53
N SER A 19 -25.18 29.36 -2.30
CA SER A 19 -25.11 30.78 -1.95
C SER A 19 -25.60 31.68 -3.09
N GLY A 20 -25.24 31.36 -4.34
CA GLY A 20 -25.70 32.08 -5.53
C GLY A 20 -27.22 31.99 -5.74
N ILE A 21 -27.79 30.80 -5.57
CA ILE A 21 -29.25 30.58 -5.66
C ILE A 21 -29.97 31.34 -4.54
N ALA A 22 -29.43 31.31 -3.31
CA ALA A 22 -30.00 32.01 -2.16
C ALA A 22 -29.99 33.55 -2.36
N LEU A 23 -28.90 34.10 -2.89
CA LEU A 23 -28.79 35.53 -3.24
C LEU A 23 -29.80 35.93 -4.32
N TRP A 24 -29.86 35.16 -5.41
CA TRP A 24 -30.79 35.42 -6.52
C TRP A 24 -32.25 35.42 -6.09
N GLY A 25 -32.67 34.41 -5.33
CA GLY A 25 -34.04 34.32 -4.82
C GLY A 25 -34.39 35.45 -3.86
N THR A 26 -33.43 35.84 -2.99
CA THR A 26 -33.64 36.92 -2.03
C THR A 26 -33.81 38.28 -2.72
N LEU A 27 -33.04 38.56 -3.77
CA LEU A 27 -33.18 39.80 -4.56
C LEU A 27 -34.51 39.90 -5.31
N HIS A 28 -35.09 38.78 -5.74
CA HIS A 28 -36.37 38.74 -6.44
C HIS A 28 -37.58 38.68 -5.49
N GLY A 29 -37.37 38.80 -4.18
CA GLY A 29 -38.44 38.78 -3.17
C GLY A 29 -39.09 37.41 -2.93
N ASN A 30 -38.64 36.36 -3.62
CA ASN A 30 -39.19 34.99 -3.55
C ASN A 30 -38.25 34.01 -2.82
N GLY A 31 -37.21 34.52 -2.17
CA GLY A 31 -36.16 33.73 -1.54
C GLY A 31 -36.47 33.35 -0.09
N PRO A 32 -35.83 32.29 0.44
CA PRO A 32 -36.01 31.84 1.82
C PRO A 32 -35.60 32.88 2.89
N PHE A 33 -34.86 33.92 2.49
CA PHE A 33 -34.40 35.00 3.35
C PHE A 33 -34.98 36.38 2.99
N ALA A 34 -35.99 36.46 2.11
CA ALA A 34 -36.66 37.71 1.76
C ALA A 34 -37.49 38.21 2.96
N ARG A 35 -37.20 39.43 3.44
CA ARG A 35 -37.88 40.09 4.55
C ARG A 35 -38.33 41.49 4.12
N GLU A 36 -39.27 42.07 4.88
CA GLU A 36 -39.81 43.41 4.59
C GLU A 36 -38.73 44.50 4.71
N THR A 37 -37.73 44.29 5.56
CA THR A 37 -36.62 45.21 5.75
C THR A 37 -35.33 44.66 5.13
N PRO A 38 -34.58 45.44 4.33
CA PRO A 38 -33.37 44.96 3.66
C PRO A 38 -32.26 44.48 4.62
N HIS A 39 -32.18 45.04 5.82
CA HIS A 39 -31.12 44.72 6.78
C HIS A 39 -31.31 43.33 7.41
N GLU A 40 -32.54 42.88 7.65
CA GLU A 40 -32.80 41.52 8.15
C GLU A 40 -32.37 40.45 7.15
N SER A 41 -32.66 40.67 5.86
CA SER A 41 -32.23 39.79 4.78
C SER A 41 -30.70 39.71 4.67
N LEU A 42 -30.00 40.84 4.81
CA LEU A 42 -28.53 40.89 4.77
C LEU A 42 -27.90 40.12 5.94
N VAL A 43 -28.43 40.27 7.15
CA VAL A 43 -27.93 39.56 8.34
C VAL A 43 -28.13 38.05 8.19
N LEU A 44 -29.29 37.60 7.69
CA LEU A 44 -29.57 36.18 7.46
C LEU A 44 -28.65 35.58 6.38
N LEU A 45 -28.42 36.30 5.27
CA LEU A 45 -27.50 35.87 4.21
C LEU A 45 -26.05 35.79 4.71
N GLN A 46 -25.60 36.79 5.48
CA GLN A 46 -24.25 36.80 6.03
C GLN A 46 -24.05 35.66 7.05
N ALA A 47 -25.05 35.38 7.89
CA ALA A 47 -25.01 34.23 8.81
C ALA A 47 -24.95 32.90 8.05
N PHE A 48 -25.75 32.74 6.99
CA PHE A 48 -25.74 31.52 6.16
C PHE A 48 -24.39 31.30 5.46
N ILE A 49 -23.85 32.33 4.80
CA ILE A 49 -22.54 32.27 4.14
C ILE A 49 -21.43 31.99 5.16
N GLY A 50 -21.49 32.63 6.33
CA GLY A 50 -20.52 32.42 7.41
C GLY A 50 -20.52 30.99 7.92
N ILE A 51 -21.69 30.44 8.25
CA ILE A 51 -21.82 29.06 8.74
C ILE A 51 -21.37 28.06 7.68
N THR A 52 -21.83 28.21 6.44
CA THR A 52 -21.46 27.28 5.35
C THR A 52 -19.98 27.35 5.00
N ALA A 53 -19.36 28.53 5.04
CA ALA A 53 -17.92 28.70 4.87
C ALA A 53 -17.13 27.99 5.98
N LEU A 54 -17.52 28.19 7.25
CA LEU A 54 -16.89 27.52 8.39
C LEU A 54 -16.99 25.99 8.29
N LEU A 55 -18.18 25.46 7.97
CA LEU A 55 -18.39 24.02 7.77
C LEU A 55 -17.55 23.47 6.61
N THR A 56 -17.47 24.21 5.50
CA THR A 56 -16.69 23.80 4.32
C THR A 56 -15.19 23.74 4.65
N LEU A 57 -14.67 24.72 5.38
CA LEU A 57 -13.26 24.74 5.81
C LEU A 57 -12.96 23.63 6.81
N ALA A 58 -13.83 23.40 7.79
CA ALA A 58 -13.67 22.31 8.75
C ALA A 58 -13.66 20.95 8.05
N PHE A 59 -14.57 20.72 7.11
CA PHE A 59 -14.61 19.50 6.30
C PHE A 59 -13.35 19.35 5.44
N ALA A 60 -12.91 20.42 4.77
CA ALA A 60 -11.68 20.40 3.98
C ALA A 60 -10.43 20.08 4.82
N ALA A 61 -10.35 20.58 6.04
CA ALA A 61 -9.26 20.27 6.96
C ALA A 61 -9.25 18.79 7.36
N VAL A 62 -10.42 18.23 7.72
CA VAL A 62 -10.56 16.81 8.08
C VAL A 62 -10.20 15.89 6.91
N VAL A 63 -10.68 16.19 5.70
CA VAL A 63 -10.34 15.43 4.49
C VAL A 63 -8.85 15.53 4.19
N SER A 64 -8.26 16.74 4.28
CA SER A 64 -6.82 16.91 4.07
C SER A 64 -5.98 16.14 5.09
N GLU A 65 -6.42 16.04 6.34
CA GLU A 65 -5.71 15.26 7.37
C GLU A 65 -5.85 13.76 7.12
N ARG A 66 -7.03 13.32 6.66
CA ARG A 66 -7.29 11.93 6.28
C ARG A 66 -6.36 11.48 5.15
N ASP A 67 -6.29 12.25 4.06
CA ASP A 67 -5.44 11.94 2.90
C ASP A 67 -3.95 11.91 3.26
N ARG A 68 -3.50 12.85 4.12
CA ARG A 68 -2.12 12.87 4.64
C ARG A 68 -1.80 11.63 5.47
N THR A 69 -2.78 11.12 6.21
CA THR A 69 -2.60 9.92 7.04
C THR A 69 -2.55 8.66 6.16
N GLU A 70 -3.39 8.59 5.14
CA GLU A 70 -3.43 7.46 4.19
C GLU A 70 -2.14 7.36 3.37
N THR A 71 -1.71 8.46 2.76
CA THR A 71 -0.44 8.53 2.01
C THR A 71 0.79 8.17 2.86
N LYS A 72 0.86 8.63 4.11
CA LYS A 72 1.93 8.21 5.04
C LYS A 72 1.87 6.72 5.33
N ARG A 73 0.66 6.16 5.54
CA ARG A 73 0.47 4.74 5.79
C ARG A 73 0.93 3.91 4.60
N GLU A 74 0.54 4.30 3.39
CA GLU A 74 0.96 3.63 2.15
C GLU A 74 2.48 3.69 1.97
N ALA A 75 3.10 4.85 2.21
CA ALA A 75 4.56 5.00 2.13
C ALA A 75 5.29 4.07 3.12
N SER A 76 4.84 3.99 4.37
CA SER A 76 5.44 3.09 5.37
C SER A 76 5.23 1.61 5.02
N LEU A 77 4.08 1.24 4.45
CA LEU A 77 3.86 -0.13 3.97
C LEU A 77 4.81 -0.49 2.82
N GLN A 78 4.99 0.44 1.88
CA GLN A 78 5.93 0.25 0.77
C GLN A 78 7.37 0.11 1.26
N GLU A 79 7.77 0.94 2.24
CA GLU A 79 9.09 0.86 2.85
C GLU A 79 9.32 -0.49 3.54
N LEU A 80 8.33 -0.96 4.31
CA LEU A 80 8.38 -2.25 4.97
C LEU A 80 8.48 -3.42 3.97
N GLN A 81 7.69 -3.37 2.89
CA GLN A 81 7.75 -4.36 1.80
C GLN A 81 9.12 -4.37 1.13
N ASN A 82 9.67 -3.19 0.81
CA ASN A 82 10.99 -3.07 0.19
C ASN A 82 12.09 -3.62 1.11
N ALA A 83 12.03 -3.33 2.41
CA ALA A 83 12.97 -3.87 3.39
C ALA A 83 12.89 -5.41 3.47
N PHE A 84 11.67 -5.97 3.43
CA PHE A 84 11.47 -7.42 3.42
C PHE A 84 12.05 -8.08 2.17
N GLU A 85 11.80 -7.52 0.98
CA GLU A 85 12.40 -8.00 -0.27
C GLU A 85 13.93 -7.97 -0.23
N HIS A 86 14.52 -6.92 0.35
CA HIS A 86 15.97 -6.82 0.52
C HIS A 86 16.53 -7.94 1.41
N ILE A 87 15.86 -8.22 2.54
CA ILE A 87 16.23 -9.33 3.43
C ILE A 87 16.09 -10.67 2.71
N LYS A 88 15.03 -10.87 1.92
CA LYS A 88 14.78 -12.12 1.21
C LYS A 88 15.85 -12.40 0.14
N ALA A 89 16.30 -11.36 -0.57
CA ALA A 89 17.42 -11.47 -1.51
C ALA A 89 18.73 -11.90 -0.82
N LEU A 90 18.98 -11.42 0.39
CA LEU A 90 20.15 -11.80 1.20
C LEU A 90 20.01 -13.23 1.76
N ARG A 91 18.82 -13.61 2.24
CA ARG A 91 18.54 -14.94 2.84
C ARG A 91 18.49 -16.10 1.84
N GLY A 92 18.40 -15.82 0.54
CA GLY A 92 18.48 -16.86 -0.50
C GLY A 92 19.90 -17.34 -0.81
N LEU A 93 20.93 -16.69 -0.26
CA LEU A 93 22.33 -17.02 -0.50
C LEU A 93 22.82 -17.99 0.57
N LEU A 94 23.00 -19.27 0.18
CA LEU A 94 23.64 -20.26 1.04
C LEU A 94 25.17 -20.24 0.80
N PRO A 95 25.97 -19.65 1.72
CA PRO A 95 27.42 -19.65 1.57
C PRO A 95 27.96 -21.07 1.65
N MET A 96 28.65 -21.50 0.60
CA MET A 96 29.27 -22.83 0.50
C MET A 96 30.79 -22.75 0.63
N CYS A 97 31.40 -23.73 1.29
CA CYS A 97 32.85 -23.85 1.38
C CYS A 97 33.42 -24.24 0.00
N ALA A 98 34.32 -23.42 -0.54
CA ALA A 98 34.94 -23.67 -1.84
C ALA A 98 35.77 -24.97 -1.89
N SER A 99 36.21 -25.49 -0.73
CA SER A 99 37.04 -26.70 -0.64
C SER A 99 36.19 -27.98 -0.46
N CYS A 100 35.34 -28.03 0.57
CA CYS A 100 34.59 -29.25 0.93
C CYS A 100 33.10 -29.21 0.56
N LYS A 101 32.59 -28.12 -0.03
CA LYS A 101 31.20 -27.90 -0.47
C LYS A 101 30.10 -27.99 0.59
N LYS A 102 30.46 -28.06 1.88
CA LYS A 102 29.51 -27.83 2.98
C LYS A 102 28.91 -26.43 2.89
N ILE A 103 27.69 -26.26 3.36
CA ILE A 103 27.05 -24.95 3.48
C ILE A 103 27.14 -24.47 4.93
N ARG A 104 27.17 -23.15 5.14
CA ARG A 104 27.09 -22.54 6.46
C ARG A 104 25.66 -22.07 6.72
N ASP A 105 25.09 -22.50 7.83
CA ASP A 105 23.75 -22.10 8.27
C ASP A 105 23.74 -20.70 8.93
N ASP A 106 22.56 -20.29 9.40
CA ASP A 106 22.34 -18.99 10.04
C ASP A 106 23.02 -18.87 11.43
N GLU A 107 23.34 -19.99 12.07
CA GLU A 107 24.06 -20.05 13.36
C GLU A 107 25.58 -20.07 13.17
N GLY A 108 26.05 -20.25 11.92
CA GLY A 108 27.46 -20.27 11.56
C GLY A 108 28.09 -21.66 11.56
N TYR A 109 27.30 -22.73 11.76
CA TYR A 109 27.77 -24.11 11.69
C TYR A 109 27.88 -24.59 10.24
N TRP A 110 28.82 -25.50 9.99
CA TRP A 110 29.10 -26.05 8.66
C TRP A 110 28.55 -27.46 8.53
N ASP A 111 27.54 -27.63 7.70
CA ASP A 111 26.90 -28.92 7.46
C ASP A 111 26.76 -29.25 5.97
N TYR A 112 26.42 -30.49 5.69
CA TYR A 112 26.07 -30.96 4.36
C TYR A 112 24.75 -30.33 3.90
N ILE A 113 24.67 -30.00 2.62
CA ILE A 113 23.50 -29.32 2.04
C ILE A 113 22.23 -30.15 2.18
N GLU A 114 22.37 -31.48 2.15
CA GLU A 114 21.29 -32.44 2.26
C GLU A 114 20.56 -32.32 3.61
N ASN A 115 21.33 -32.19 4.71
CA ASN A 115 20.77 -32.02 6.05
C ASN A 115 20.02 -30.68 6.17
N TYR A 116 20.60 -29.62 5.60
CA TYR A 116 19.98 -28.31 5.61
C TYR A 116 18.65 -28.29 4.84
N ILE A 117 18.62 -28.87 3.63
CA ILE A 117 17.39 -28.95 2.80
C ILE A 117 16.30 -29.74 3.51
N GLN A 118 16.64 -30.87 4.13
CA GLN A 118 15.67 -31.70 4.85
C GLN A 118 15.10 -30.98 6.08
N THR A 119 15.89 -30.11 6.73
CA THR A 119 15.48 -29.40 7.94
C THR A 119 14.67 -28.13 7.62
N HIS A 120 15.00 -27.45 6.51
CA HIS A 120 14.44 -26.14 6.16
C HIS A 120 13.43 -26.17 5.01
N SER A 121 13.10 -27.34 4.47
CA SER A 121 12.10 -27.50 3.40
C SER A 121 11.39 -28.85 3.50
N GLU A 122 10.29 -28.98 2.76
CA GLU A 122 9.57 -30.26 2.64
C GLU A 122 10.26 -31.26 1.68
N ALA A 123 11.40 -30.88 1.08
CA ALA A 123 12.09 -31.72 0.10
C ALA A 123 12.86 -32.87 0.76
N LYS A 124 12.68 -34.09 0.25
CA LYS A 124 13.48 -35.27 0.62
C LYS A 124 14.64 -35.45 -0.34
N VAL A 125 15.85 -35.59 0.20
CA VAL A 125 17.04 -35.81 -0.62
C VAL A 125 17.32 -37.30 -0.78
N THR A 126 17.41 -37.75 -2.02
CA THR A 126 17.77 -39.13 -2.38
C THR A 126 19.09 -39.15 -3.13
N HIS A 127 19.88 -40.20 -2.94
CA HIS A 127 21.16 -40.36 -3.64
C HIS A 127 20.95 -41.06 -4.99
N GLY A 128 21.56 -40.52 -6.04
CA GLY A 128 21.59 -41.10 -7.38
C GLY A 128 22.91 -40.78 -8.08
N ILE A 129 23.29 -41.60 -9.05
CA ILE A 129 24.51 -41.39 -9.84
C ILE A 129 24.08 -40.93 -11.23
N CYS A 130 24.52 -39.75 -11.66
CA CYS A 130 24.22 -39.27 -13.02
C CYS A 130 24.96 -40.11 -14.07
N PRO A 131 24.50 -40.13 -15.33
CA PRO A 131 25.13 -40.92 -16.39
C PRO A 131 26.63 -40.65 -16.57
N ASP A 132 27.07 -39.40 -16.44
CA ASP A 132 28.48 -39.02 -16.59
C ASP A 132 29.35 -39.60 -15.47
N CYS A 133 28.89 -39.50 -14.22
CA CYS A 133 29.57 -40.10 -13.07
C CYS A 133 29.58 -41.63 -13.16
N MET A 134 28.49 -42.24 -13.66
CA MET A 134 28.42 -43.68 -13.85
C MET A 134 29.51 -44.17 -14.81
N LYS A 135 29.67 -43.51 -15.96
CA LYS A 135 30.74 -43.83 -16.93
C LYS A 135 32.13 -43.70 -16.36
N LYS A 136 32.35 -42.65 -15.55
CA LYS A 136 33.65 -42.37 -14.95
C LYS A 136 34.03 -43.35 -13.85
N LEU A 137 33.08 -43.70 -12.98
CA LEU A 137 33.33 -44.54 -11.79
C LEU A 137 33.19 -46.03 -12.11
N TYR A 138 32.31 -46.39 -13.06
CA TYR A 138 31.98 -47.77 -13.41
C TYR A 138 31.98 -47.98 -14.93
N PRO A 139 33.10 -47.69 -15.64
CA PRO A 139 33.16 -47.85 -17.10
C PRO A 139 32.85 -49.28 -17.56
N GLN A 140 33.14 -50.28 -16.74
CA GLN A 140 32.83 -51.69 -17.01
C GLN A 140 31.34 -52.03 -17.00
N LEU A 141 30.51 -51.26 -16.29
CA LEU A 141 29.06 -51.45 -16.21
C LEU A 141 28.29 -50.64 -17.26
N GLU A 142 28.96 -49.79 -18.03
CA GLU A 142 28.34 -48.91 -19.03
C GLU A 142 27.53 -49.69 -20.09
N LYS A 143 27.92 -50.93 -20.39
CA LYS A 143 27.25 -51.79 -21.38
C LYS A 143 26.02 -52.54 -20.84
N GLN A 144 25.83 -52.61 -19.51
CA GLN A 144 24.75 -53.37 -18.87
C GLN A 144 23.52 -52.51 -18.49
N VAL A 145 23.65 -51.19 -18.50
CA VAL A 145 22.62 -50.24 -18.03
C VAL A 145 21.89 -49.54 -19.19
N ARG A 146 21.90 -50.14 -20.40
CA ARG A 146 21.18 -49.60 -21.56
C ARG A 146 19.82 -50.26 -21.75
#